data_AF-A0A109BJ92-F1
#
_entry.id   AF-A0A109BJ92-F1
#
_cell.length_a   1.000
_cell.length_b   1.000
_cell.length_c   1.000
_cell.angle_alpha   90.00
_cell.angle_beta   90.00
_cell.angle_gamma   90.00
#
_symmetry.space_group_name_H-M   'P 1'
#
loop_
_entity.id
_entity.type
_entity.pdbx_description
1 polymer ?
#
loop_
_entity_poly.entity_id
_entity_poly.type
_entity_poly.pdbx_seq_one_letter_code
_entity_poly.pdbx_strand_id
1 'polypeptide(L)'
;MAQTQVQFTSVQVLQAAKRAEAEGKMDYALQFYRHLVEQHGNTPEAQEAREGLFRIAEWRWGEARVTHGRDGGGESASAQSGDAAPASEHGHNQRSERVQTPPAPPPVRQHGHNNRANPANDTSADFRSEASAATLPQIVSRRRNEAEGEVDYFEERFRLARIVAHTLSAVGWMMIAAGVVGFVGGVADLVAELAMPALLGLPIGVLVGVPTAVFGLCFVVAGQIAVAIFDSTNAALETAAMERAPKGY
;
A
#
# COMPACT_ATOMS: atom_id res chain seq x y z
N MET A 1 10.09 25.96 35.89
CA MET A 1 9.33 24.73 36.21
C MET A 1 9.83 23.64 35.28
N ALA A 2 10.59 22.67 35.80
CA ALA A 2 11.14 21.58 34.99
C ALA A 2 10.02 20.58 34.70
N GLN A 3 9.59 20.46 33.44
CA GLN A 3 8.75 19.36 33.01
C GLN A 3 9.60 18.10 32.95
N THR A 4 9.43 17.21 33.92
CA THR A 4 9.97 15.85 33.86
C THR A 4 9.22 15.09 32.77
N GLN A 5 9.82 15.00 31.58
CA GLN A 5 9.34 14.10 30.54
C GLN A 5 9.39 12.66 31.08
N VAL A 6 8.22 12.03 31.16
CA VAL A 6 8.10 10.63 31.57
C VAL A 6 8.76 9.80 30.48
N GLN A 7 9.88 9.15 30.80
CA GLN A 7 10.56 8.23 29.89
C GLN A 7 9.93 6.85 30.04
N PHE A 8 9.23 6.39 29.00
CA PHE A 8 8.72 5.02 28.92
C PHE A 8 9.81 4.09 28.39
N THR A 9 9.88 2.86 28.91
CA THR A 9 10.81 1.86 28.39
C THR A 9 10.30 1.26 27.09
N SER A 10 11.19 0.80 26.21
CA SER A 10 10.81 0.16 24.93
C SER A 10 9.81 -0.98 25.14
N VAL A 11 10.02 -1.81 26.18
CA VAL A 11 9.12 -2.92 26.54
C VAL A 11 7.71 -2.44 26.90
N GLN A 12 7.58 -1.35 27.64
CA GLN A 12 6.27 -0.79 28.02
C GLN A 12 5.52 -0.26 26.80
N VAL A 13 6.23 0.42 25.89
CA VAL A 13 5.66 0.93 24.63
C VAL A 13 5.21 -0.24 23.75
N LEU A 14 6.01 -1.32 23.65
CA LEU A 14 5.64 -2.52 22.88
C LEU A 14 4.38 -3.19 23.45
N GLN A 15 4.30 -3.32 24.77
CA GLN A 15 3.14 -3.91 25.42
C GLN A 15 1.87 -3.07 25.24
N ALA A 16 2.01 -1.74 25.27
CA ALA A 16 0.92 -0.82 24.94
C ALA A 16 0.47 -0.97 23.48
N ALA A 17 1.41 -1.09 22.53
CA ALA A 17 1.12 -1.34 21.12
C ALA A 17 0.32 -2.64 20.91
N LYS A 18 0.78 -3.75 21.50
CA LYS A 18 0.11 -5.06 21.43
C LYS A 18 -1.28 -5.04 22.05
N ARG A 19 -1.48 -4.29 23.15
CA ARG A 19 -2.80 -4.10 23.74
C ARG A 19 -3.72 -3.31 22.81
N ALA A 20 -3.23 -2.23 22.19
CA ALA A 20 -4.00 -1.45 21.23
C ALA A 20 -4.40 -2.29 20.00
N GLU A 21 -3.49 -3.14 19.50
CA GLU A 21 -3.76 -4.11 18.41
C GLU A 21 -4.88 -5.08 18.82
N ALA A 22 -4.79 -5.67 20.03
CA ALA A 22 -5.80 -6.59 20.56
C ALA A 22 -7.17 -5.93 20.82
N GLU A 23 -7.19 -4.62 21.15
CA GLU A 23 -8.41 -3.83 21.29
C GLU A 23 -9.01 -3.38 19.94
N GLY A 24 -8.36 -3.68 18.81
CA GLY A 24 -8.79 -3.25 17.48
C GLY A 24 -8.50 -1.77 17.18
N LYS A 25 -7.75 -1.08 18.04
CA LYS A 25 -7.37 0.32 17.88
C LYS A 25 -6.10 0.43 17.02
N MET A 26 -6.22 0.06 15.74
CA MET A 26 -5.08 -0.08 14.83
C MET A 26 -4.26 1.20 14.66
N ASP A 27 -4.90 2.37 14.65
CA ASP A 27 -4.20 3.66 14.56
C ASP A 27 -3.29 3.94 15.76
N TYR A 28 -3.73 3.58 16.98
CA TYR A 28 -2.91 3.70 18.19
C TYR A 28 -1.76 2.70 18.18
N ALA A 29 -2.01 1.47 17.77
CA ALA A 29 -0.95 0.47 17.62
C ALA A 29 0.12 0.94 16.65
N LEU A 30 -0.28 1.53 15.50
CA LEU A 30 0.62 2.11 14.52
C LEU A 30 1.51 3.21 15.13
N GLN A 31 0.92 4.14 15.90
CA GLN A 31 1.68 5.21 16.55
C GLN A 31 2.72 4.67 17.53
N PHE A 32 2.36 3.69 18.36
CA PHE A 32 3.31 3.09 19.30
C PHE A 32 4.43 2.34 18.60
N TYR A 33 4.12 1.54 17.57
CA TYR A 33 5.15 0.84 16.81
C TYR A 33 6.10 1.80 16.10
N ARG A 34 5.57 2.86 15.47
CA ARG A 34 6.40 3.89 14.83
C ARG A 34 7.31 4.59 15.85
N HIS A 35 6.77 4.99 17.00
CA HIS A 35 7.55 5.61 18.07
C HIS A 35 8.67 4.68 18.57
N LEU A 36 8.37 3.39 18.70
CA LEU A 36 9.34 2.39 19.15
C LEU A 36 10.47 2.18 18.13
N VAL A 37 10.16 2.13 16.83
CA VAL A 37 11.17 2.01 15.78
C VAL A 37 12.04 3.28 15.67
N GLU A 38 11.43 4.46 15.80
CA GLU A 38 12.15 5.74 15.70
C GLU A 38 13.07 6.00 16.90
N GLN A 39 12.60 5.75 18.13
CA GLN A 39 13.37 6.03 19.35
C GLN A 39 14.28 4.86 19.77
N HIS A 40 13.89 3.62 19.46
CA HIS A 40 14.54 2.41 19.98
C HIS A 40 14.95 1.43 18.87
N GLY A 41 15.27 1.92 17.66
CA GLY A 41 15.51 1.11 16.46
C GLY A 41 16.54 -0.03 16.58
N ASN A 42 17.45 0.03 17.56
CA ASN A 42 18.50 -0.97 17.80
C ASN A 42 18.10 -2.05 18.83
N THR A 43 16.90 -1.98 19.38
CA THR A 43 16.41 -2.93 20.40
C THR A 43 15.70 -4.12 19.76
N PRO A 44 15.68 -5.31 20.39
CA PRO A 44 14.90 -6.44 19.89
C PRO A 44 13.40 -6.12 19.80
N GLU A 45 12.89 -5.27 20.70
CA GLU A 45 11.50 -4.82 20.66
C GLU A 45 11.18 -4.03 19.38
N ALA A 46 12.16 -3.31 18.81
CA ALA A 46 11.97 -2.60 17.54
C ALA A 46 11.88 -3.53 16.33
N GLN A 47 12.47 -4.72 16.39
CA GLN A 47 12.26 -5.73 15.34
C GLN A 47 10.83 -6.26 15.38
N GLU A 48 10.32 -6.58 16.57
CA GLU A 48 8.91 -6.99 16.74
C GLU A 48 7.95 -5.87 16.31
N ALA A 49 8.29 -4.60 16.55
CA ALA A 49 7.49 -3.47 16.11
C ALA A 49 7.45 -3.34 14.58
N ARG A 50 8.56 -3.60 13.87
CA ARG A 50 8.58 -3.62 12.40
C ARG A 50 7.66 -4.70 11.84
N GLU A 51 7.68 -5.89 12.43
CA GLU A 51 6.76 -6.97 12.06
C GLU A 51 5.29 -6.58 12.32
N GLY A 52 5.02 -5.91 13.44
CA GLY A 52 3.69 -5.36 13.75
C GLY A 52 3.20 -4.34 12.70
N LEU A 53 4.08 -3.44 12.25
CA LEU A 53 3.77 -2.49 11.18
C LEU A 53 3.40 -3.19 9.86
N PHE A 54 4.07 -4.29 9.51
CA PHE A 54 3.72 -5.07 8.32
C PHE A 54 2.32 -5.70 8.43
N ARG A 55 1.96 -6.24 9.61
CA ARG A 55 0.61 -6.78 9.83
C ARG A 55 -0.47 -5.71 9.69
N ILE A 56 -0.24 -4.51 10.24
CA ILE A 56 -1.19 -3.39 10.13
C ILE A 56 -1.32 -2.92 8.67
N ALA A 57 -0.21 -2.86 7.92
CA ALA A 57 -0.24 -2.51 6.50
C ALA A 57 -1.06 -3.51 5.68
N GLU A 58 -0.89 -4.81 5.94
CA GLU A 58 -1.66 -5.87 5.28
C GLU A 58 -3.16 -5.75 5.60
N TRP A 59 -3.52 -5.52 6.86
CA TRP A 59 -4.90 -5.30 7.27
C TRP A 59 -5.54 -4.11 6.53
N ARG A 60 -4.82 -2.98 6.43
CA ARG A 60 -5.30 -1.77 5.75
C ARG A 60 -5.48 -1.97 4.24
N TRP A 61 -4.60 -2.76 3.61
CA TRP A 61 -4.74 -3.13 2.19
C TRP A 61 -5.88 -4.13 1.94
N GLY A 62 -6.19 -4.97 2.92
CA GLY A 62 -7.37 -5.82 2.90
C GLY A 62 -8.65 -5.00 2.92
N GLU A 63 -8.74 -4.03 3.83
CA GLU A 63 -9.93 -3.18 3.99
C GLU A 63 -10.22 -2.32 2.75
N ALA A 64 -9.18 -1.70 2.16
CA ALA A 64 -9.31 -0.91 0.92
C ALA A 64 -9.86 -1.72 -0.28
N ARG A 65 -9.57 -3.02 -0.34
CA ARG A 65 -10.13 -3.90 -1.38
C ARG A 65 -11.60 -4.22 -1.15
N VAL A 66 -12.01 -4.34 0.11
CA VAL A 66 -13.42 -4.60 0.46
C VAL A 66 -14.29 -3.38 0.17
N THR A 67 -13.81 -2.18 0.46
CA THR A 67 -14.56 -0.94 0.16
C THR A 67 -14.72 -0.74 -1.35
N HIS A 68 -13.66 -0.87 -2.14
CA HIS A 68 -13.75 -0.74 -3.60
C HIS A 68 -14.54 -1.87 -4.29
N GLY A 69 -14.50 -3.10 -3.78
CA GLY A 69 -15.30 -4.20 -4.31
C GLY A 69 -16.81 -4.04 -4.08
N ARG A 70 -17.21 -3.30 -3.04
CA ARG A 70 -18.63 -3.07 -2.71
C ARG A 70 -19.26 -1.99 -3.58
N ASP A 71 -18.49 -0.99 -3.99
CA ASP A 71 -18.98 0.11 -4.84
C ASP A 71 -18.92 -0.24 -6.34
N GLY A 72 -17.99 -1.13 -6.76
CA GLY A 72 -17.86 -1.57 -8.15
C GLY A 72 -18.76 -2.74 -8.58
N GLY A 73 -19.46 -3.39 -7.64
CA GLY A 73 -20.22 -4.63 -7.88
C GLY A 73 -21.72 -4.46 -8.17
N GLY A 74 -22.24 -3.23 -8.28
CA GLY A 74 -23.67 -2.94 -8.37
C GLY A 74 -24.33 -3.09 -9.74
N GLU A 75 -23.58 -3.24 -10.85
CA GLU A 75 -24.13 -3.00 -12.19
C GLU A 75 -23.80 -4.09 -13.23
N SER A 76 -23.71 -5.36 -12.82
CA SER A 76 -23.49 -6.46 -13.78
C SER A 76 -24.20 -7.77 -13.42
N ALA A 77 -25.39 -7.69 -12.81
CA ALA A 77 -26.22 -8.88 -12.51
C ALA A 77 -27.66 -8.72 -13.02
N SER A 78 -27.84 -8.46 -14.31
CA SER A 78 -29.13 -8.64 -14.99
C SER A 78 -29.01 -8.71 -16.52
N ALA A 79 -28.24 -9.64 -17.08
CA ALA A 79 -28.38 -10.02 -18.50
C ALA A 79 -27.58 -11.29 -18.86
N GLN A 80 -27.98 -12.49 -18.40
CA GLN A 80 -27.86 -13.71 -19.23
C GLN A 80 -28.61 -14.90 -18.63
N SER A 81 -29.95 -14.85 -18.69
CA SER A 81 -30.77 -16.06 -18.76
C SER A 81 -30.97 -16.37 -20.24
N GLY A 82 -30.09 -17.20 -20.79
CA GLY A 82 -30.17 -17.70 -22.16
C GLY A 82 -29.99 -19.21 -22.15
N ASP A 83 -31.12 -19.91 -22.25
CA ASP A 83 -31.22 -21.33 -22.57
C ASP A 83 -30.35 -21.69 -23.79
N ALA A 84 -29.48 -22.69 -23.65
CA ALA A 84 -29.14 -23.62 -24.73
C ALA A 84 -28.29 -24.79 -24.18
N ALA A 85 -28.92 -25.96 -24.10
CA ALA A 85 -28.22 -27.24 -24.18
C ALA A 85 -27.55 -27.37 -25.57
N PRO A 86 -26.45 -28.14 -25.69
CA PRO A 86 -26.64 -29.52 -26.10
C PRO A 86 -25.68 -30.54 -25.47
N ALA A 87 -26.13 -31.79 -25.54
CA ALA A 87 -25.44 -33.01 -25.15
C ALA A 87 -24.43 -33.50 -26.20
N SER A 88 -23.31 -34.07 -25.71
CA SER A 88 -22.47 -35.14 -26.31
C SER A 88 -21.17 -35.20 -25.48
N GLU A 89 -20.91 -36.15 -24.59
CA GLU A 89 -20.70 -37.61 -24.75
C GLU A 89 -19.39 -38.00 -25.48
N HIS A 90 -18.29 -38.07 -24.72
CA HIS A 90 -17.10 -38.95 -24.89
C HIS A 90 -16.13 -38.58 -23.74
N GLY A 91 -15.53 -39.43 -22.91
CA GLY A 91 -15.20 -40.85 -23.04
C GLY A 91 -13.74 -41.04 -22.62
N HIS A 92 -13.51 -41.37 -21.33
CA HIS A 92 -12.38 -42.11 -20.74
C HIS A 92 -10.91 -41.67 -21.02
N ASN A 93 -10.12 -41.37 -19.98
CA ASN A 93 -9.33 -42.36 -19.21
C ASN A 93 -8.32 -41.72 -18.24
N GLN A 94 -8.34 -42.22 -17.00
CA GLN A 94 -7.20 -42.60 -16.15
C GLN A 94 -5.94 -41.73 -16.11
N ARG A 95 -5.58 -41.23 -14.91
CA ARG A 95 -4.57 -41.89 -14.06
C ARG A 95 -4.50 -41.25 -12.68
N SER A 96 -4.55 -42.08 -11.66
CA SER A 96 -4.38 -41.74 -10.25
C SER A 96 -2.93 -41.39 -9.93
N GLU A 97 -2.70 -40.23 -9.32
CA GLU A 97 -1.56 -39.99 -8.43
C GLU A 97 -2.08 -39.49 -7.08
N ARG A 98 -2.20 -40.44 -6.14
CA ARG A 98 -2.23 -40.17 -4.71
C ARG A 98 -0.77 -40.00 -4.26
N VAL A 99 -0.36 -38.83 -3.74
CA VAL A 99 0.65 -38.76 -2.66
C VAL A 99 0.44 -37.49 -1.81
N GLN A 100 -0.06 -37.75 -0.58
CA GLN A 100 0.26 -37.14 0.72
C GLN A 100 0.27 -35.61 0.90
N THR A 101 -0.85 -35.12 1.42
CA THR A 101 -0.94 -33.94 2.29
C THR A 101 -0.38 -34.25 3.68
N PRO A 102 0.45 -33.36 4.28
CA PRO A 102 0.92 -33.50 5.66
C PRO A 102 -0.21 -33.25 6.69
N PRO A 103 -0.14 -33.89 7.88
CA PRO A 103 -1.21 -33.91 8.86
C PRO A 103 -1.43 -32.52 9.52
N ALA A 104 -2.69 -32.14 9.58
CA ALA A 104 -3.18 -30.95 10.27
C ALA A 104 -2.87 -30.99 11.78
N PRO A 105 -2.45 -29.86 12.39
CA PRO A 105 -2.37 -29.75 13.85
C PRO A 105 -3.79 -29.76 14.48
N PRO A 106 -3.93 -30.30 15.71
CA PRO A 106 -5.22 -30.51 16.36
C PRO A 106 -5.93 -29.18 16.71
N PRO A 107 -7.28 -29.16 16.73
CA PRO A 107 -8.03 -27.97 17.13
C PRO A 107 -7.81 -27.66 18.61
N VAL A 108 -7.23 -26.51 18.89
CA VAL A 108 -7.22 -25.94 20.24
C VAL A 108 -8.65 -25.58 20.60
N ARG A 109 -9.26 -26.42 21.43
CA ARG A 109 -10.47 -26.09 22.20
C ARG A 109 -10.13 -25.00 23.21
N GLN A 110 -10.34 -23.73 22.86
CA GLN A 110 -10.41 -22.69 23.88
C GLN A 110 -11.84 -22.54 24.37
N HIS A 111 -12.02 -23.14 25.54
CA HIS A 111 -13.12 -23.01 26.49
C HIS A 111 -13.67 -21.58 26.57
N GLY A 112 -15.00 -21.48 26.49
CA GLY A 112 -15.71 -20.24 26.75
C GLY A 112 -15.55 -19.75 28.19
N HIS A 113 -15.41 -18.43 28.30
CA HIS A 113 -15.80 -17.66 29.48
C HIS A 113 -16.73 -16.54 29.02
N ASN A 114 -17.97 -16.93 28.73
CA ASN A 114 -19.12 -16.06 28.96
C ASN A 114 -19.37 -16.07 30.47
N ASN A 115 -19.09 -14.97 31.15
CA ASN A 115 -19.79 -14.49 32.35
C ASN A 115 -19.07 -13.27 32.93
N ARG A 116 -19.66 -12.07 32.75
CA ARG A 116 -20.08 -11.29 33.91
C ARG A 116 -21.18 -10.30 33.55
N ALA A 117 -22.31 -10.55 34.21
CA ALA A 117 -23.51 -9.73 34.32
C ALA A 117 -23.26 -8.23 34.36
N ASN A 118 -24.03 -7.49 33.56
CA ASN A 118 -24.33 -6.09 33.76
C ASN A 118 -25.80 -5.98 34.22
N PRO A 119 -26.10 -5.87 35.52
CA PRO A 119 -27.42 -5.52 36.00
C PRO A 119 -27.43 -4.03 36.37
N ALA A 120 -28.17 -3.23 35.61
CA ALA A 120 -28.91 -2.03 36.04
C ALA A 120 -29.14 -1.11 34.84
N ASN A 121 -30.15 -1.46 34.04
CA ASN A 121 -30.89 -0.47 33.27
C ASN A 121 -32.29 -0.45 33.86
N ASP A 122 -32.47 0.38 34.89
CA ASP A 122 -33.79 0.77 35.42
C ASP A 122 -33.64 2.06 36.21
N THR A 123 -33.65 3.18 35.49
CA THR A 123 -34.21 4.43 36.03
C THR A 123 -34.72 5.28 34.88
N SER A 124 -35.90 4.90 34.39
CA SER A 124 -36.85 5.83 33.79
C SER A 124 -37.23 6.87 34.84
N ALA A 125 -36.68 8.08 34.73
CA ALA A 125 -37.20 9.25 35.42
C ALA A 125 -37.32 10.39 34.41
N ASP A 126 -38.58 10.59 34.02
CA ASP A 126 -39.18 11.86 33.63
C ASP A 126 -38.36 13.09 34.05
N PHE A 127 -37.83 13.81 33.06
CA PHE A 127 -37.71 15.27 33.17
C PHE A 127 -38.18 15.91 31.87
N ARG A 128 -39.48 16.17 31.88
CA ARG A 128 -40.18 17.05 30.95
C ARG A 128 -40.01 18.49 31.44
N SER A 129 -39.51 19.33 30.53
CA SER A 129 -39.68 20.79 30.50
C SER A 129 -39.02 21.62 31.61
N GLU A 130 -37.95 22.33 31.25
CA GLU A 130 -37.97 23.78 31.46
C GLU A 130 -37.04 24.49 30.46
N ALA A 131 -37.65 25.43 29.74
CA ALA A 131 -36.99 26.36 28.87
C ALA A 131 -36.14 27.31 29.72
N SER A 132 -34.83 27.30 29.51
CA SER A 132 -34.00 28.45 29.83
C SER A 132 -33.03 28.66 28.68
N ALA A 133 -33.34 29.70 27.93
CA ALA A 133 -32.51 30.34 26.93
C ALA A 133 -31.20 30.81 27.57
N ALA A 134 -30.23 29.91 27.67
CA ALA A 134 -28.83 30.27 27.85
C ALA A 134 -28.21 30.33 26.45
N THR A 135 -28.14 31.55 25.92
CA THR A 135 -27.37 31.92 24.73
C THR A 135 -25.94 31.40 24.89
N LEU A 136 -25.68 30.24 24.30
CA LEU A 136 -24.33 29.73 24.12
C LEU A 136 -23.58 30.74 23.24
N PRO A 137 -22.38 31.19 23.62
CA PRO A 137 -21.58 32.05 22.78
C PRO A 137 -21.35 31.31 21.47
N GLN A 138 -21.88 31.89 20.40
CA GLN A 138 -21.77 31.39 19.04
C GLN A 138 -20.27 31.34 18.72
N ILE A 139 -19.65 30.17 18.96
CA ILE A 139 -18.26 29.91 18.61
C ILE A 139 -18.18 30.17 17.12
N VAL A 140 -17.39 31.18 16.79
CA VAL A 140 -17.10 31.68 15.46
C VAL A 140 -16.61 30.52 14.62
N SER A 141 -17.52 29.81 13.95
CA SER A 141 -17.25 28.89 12.85
C SER A 141 -16.96 29.69 11.57
N ARG A 142 -16.27 30.82 11.70
CA ARG A 142 -15.92 31.72 10.61
C ARG A 142 -14.42 31.58 10.40
N ARG A 143 -14.07 31.13 9.18
CA ARG A 143 -12.72 31.07 8.60
C ARG A 143 -12.00 29.72 8.67
N ARG A 144 -12.67 28.64 8.26
CA ARG A 144 -12.01 27.42 7.75
C ARG A 144 -12.06 27.28 6.22
N ASN A 145 -12.64 28.25 5.50
CA ASN A 145 -12.87 28.14 4.05
C ASN A 145 -11.97 29.06 3.18
N GLU A 146 -10.97 29.73 3.77
CA GLU A 146 -10.06 30.63 3.01
C GLU A 146 -8.65 30.05 2.83
N ALA A 147 -8.36 28.88 3.41
CA ALA A 147 -7.07 28.18 3.25
C ALA A 147 -7.14 26.94 2.33
N GLU A 148 -8.30 26.64 1.75
CA GLU A 148 -8.45 25.53 0.80
C GLU A 148 -7.99 25.92 -0.63
N GLY A 149 -7.94 27.21 -0.97
CA GLY A 149 -7.55 27.68 -2.31
C GLY A 149 -6.04 27.68 -2.61
N GLU A 150 -5.17 27.56 -1.60
CA GLU A 150 -3.71 27.58 -1.81
C GLU A 150 -3.08 26.18 -1.84
N VAL A 151 -3.80 25.14 -1.40
CA VAL A 151 -3.32 23.76 -1.40
C VAL A 151 -3.53 23.08 -2.77
N ASP A 152 -4.57 23.47 -3.53
CA ASP A 152 -4.84 22.92 -4.86
C ASP A 152 -3.70 23.17 -5.87
N TYR A 153 -2.97 24.28 -5.73
CA TYR A 153 -1.82 24.60 -6.60
C TYR A 153 -0.63 23.64 -6.40
N PHE A 154 -0.52 22.97 -5.25
CA PHE A 154 0.53 21.97 -5.01
C PHE A 154 0.17 20.60 -5.57
N GLU A 155 -1.11 20.21 -5.55
CA GLU A 155 -1.55 18.93 -6.11
C GLU A 155 -1.37 18.87 -7.63
N GLU A 156 -1.65 19.94 -8.36
CA GLU A 156 -1.51 19.95 -9.83
C GLU A 156 -0.05 19.78 -10.29
N ARG A 157 0.90 20.39 -9.58
CA ARG A 157 2.33 20.28 -9.91
C ARG A 157 2.86 18.86 -9.67
N PHE A 158 2.33 18.17 -8.67
CA PHE A 158 2.69 16.78 -8.38
C PHE A 158 2.15 15.79 -9.42
N ARG A 159 0.96 16.05 -9.98
CA ARG A 159 0.41 15.21 -11.08
C ARG A 159 1.30 15.27 -12.32
N LEU A 160 1.83 16.45 -12.66
CA LEU A 160 2.69 16.62 -13.82
C LEU A 160 4.02 15.87 -13.65
N ALA A 161 4.62 15.90 -12.46
CA ALA A 161 5.82 15.13 -12.14
C ALA A 161 5.59 13.60 -12.27
N ARG A 162 4.44 13.11 -11.80
CA ARG A 162 4.07 11.69 -11.92
C ARG A 162 3.90 11.25 -13.37
N ILE A 163 3.28 12.08 -14.19
CA ILE A 163 3.12 11.83 -15.63
C ILE A 163 4.48 11.78 -16.31
N VAL A 164 5.36 12.74 -16.03
CA VAL A 164 6.73 12.78 -16.58
C VAL A 164 7.55 11.54 -16.19
N ALA A 165 7.41 11.07 -14.94
CA ALA A 165 8.08 9.85 -14.50
C ALA A 165 7.57 8.60 -15.24
N HIS A 166 6.26 8.48 -15.45
CA HIS A 166 5.67 7.37 -16.19
C HIS A 166 6.06 7.40 -17.67
N THR A 167 6.10 8.57 -18.30
CA THR A 167 6.51 8.70 -19.71
C THR A 167 7.98 8.36 -19.89
N LEU A 168 8.87 8.81 -18.99
CA LEU A 168 10.29 8.42 -18.99
C LEU A 168 10.48 6.91 -18.82
N SER A 169 9.72 6.28 -17.92
CA SER A 169 9.76 4.82 -17.73
C SER A 169 9.28 4.08 -18.98
N ALA A 170 8.17 4.51 -19.58
CA ALA A 170 7.64 3.93 -20.81
C ALA A 170 8.64 4.06 -21.98
N VAL A 171 9.29 5.22 -22.13
CA VAL A 171 10.33 5.43 -23.14
C VAL A 171 11.54 4.52 -22.89
N GLY A 172 11.95 4.33 -21.64
CA GLY A 172 13.01 3.39 -21.27
C GLY A 172 12.69 1.95 -21.67
N TRP A 173 11.47 1.48 -21.39
CA TRP A 173 11.00 0.15 -21.80
C TRP A 173 10.97 -0.02 -23.32
N MET A 174 10.52 1.00 -24.06
CA MET A 174 10.53 0.98 -25.53
C MET A 174 11.96 0.91 -26.09
N MET A 175 12.93 1.61 -25.50
CA MET A 175 14.34 1.51 -25.88
C MET A 175 14.93 0.13 -25.61
N ILE A 176 14.60 -0.48 -24.46
CA ILE A 176 15.03 -1.85 -24.14
C ILE A 176 14.45 -2.83 -25.16
N ALA A 177 13.14 -2.74 -25.44
CA ALA A 177 12.48 -3.60 -26.42
C ALA A 177 13.12 -3.46 -27.81
N ALA A 178 13.38 -2.22 -28.26
CA ALA A 178 14.07 -1.97 -29.53
C ALA A 178 15.50 -2.55 -29.55
N GLY A 179 16.26 -2.40 -28.45
CA GLY A 179 17.59 -2.99 -28.32
C GLY A 179 17.58 -4.52 -28.36
N VAL A 180 16.61 -5.16 -27.69
CA VAL A 180 16.43 -6.62 -27.71
C VAL A 180 16.05 -7.11 -29.11
N VAL A 181 15.12 -6.44 -29.80
CA VAL A 181 14.74 -6.78 -31.17
C VAL A 181 15.94 -6.63 -32.12
N GLY A 182 16.72 -5.55 -31.99
CA GLY A 182 17.94 -5.35 -32.79
C GLY A 182 19.01 -6.41 -32.51
N PHE A 183 19.19 -6.81 -31.24
CA PHE A 183 20.11 -7.87 -30.86
C PHE A 183 19.68 -9.23 -31.41
N VAL A 184 18.42 -9.64 -31.22
CA VAL A 184 17.88 -10.90 -31.74
C VAL A 184 17.92 -10.94 -33.26
N GLY A 185 17.56 -9.82 -33.92
CA GLY A 185 17.68 -9.66 -35.37
C GLY A 185 19.13 -9.83 -35.84
N GLY A 186 20.10 -9.18 -35.18
CA GLY A 186 21.52 -9.33 -35.50
C GLY A 186 22.07 -10.74 -35.26
N VAL A 187 21.58 -11.46 -34.24
CA VAL A 187 21.96 -12.86 -33.98
C VAL A 187 21.29 -13.81 -34.98
N ALA A 188 20.08 -13.51 -35.44
CA ALA A 188 19.44 -14.27 -36.51
C ALA A 188 20.14 -14.04 -37.85
N ASP A 189 20.54 -12.80 -38.15
CA ASP A 189 21.31 -12.46 -39.36
C ASP A 189 22.72 -13.05 -39.33
N LEU A 190 23.34 -13.22 -38.16
CA LEU A 190 24.59 -13.99 -38.03
C LEU A 190 24.49 -15.39 -38.66
N VAL A 191 23.33 -16.04 -38.58
CA VAL A 191 23.12 -17.37 -39.18
C VAL A 191 23.04 -17.28 -40.71
N ALA A 192 22.59 -16.16 -41.26
CA ALA A 192 22.53 -15.90 -42.70
C ALA A 192 23.85 -15.37 -43.28
N GLU A 193 24.60 -14.55 -42.52
CA GLU A 193 25.85 -13.90 -42.92
C GLU A 193 27.09 -14.81 -42.83
N LEU A 194 27.00 -16.02 -42.26
CA LEU A 194 28.08 -17.03 -42.37
C LEU A 194 28.46 -17.34 -43.84
N ALA A 195 27.65 -16.93 -44.82
CA ALA A 195 27.91 -17.05 -46.25
C ALA A 195 28.73 -15.90 -46.88
N MET A 196 28.96 -14.76 -46.18
CA MET A 196 29.73 -13.63 -46.73
C MET A 196 30.83 -13.15 -45.77
N PRO A 197 32.06 -12.88 -46.26
CA PRO A 197 33.18 -12.46 -45.41
C PRO A 197 33.03 -10.99 -45.03
N ALA A 198 32.40 -10.70 -43.89
CA ALA A 198 32.34 -9.36 -43.32
C ALA A 198 33.70 -8.98 -42.68
N LEU A 199 34.19 -7.79 -43.03
CA LEU A 199 35.56 -7.29 -42.83
C LEU A 199 36.04 -7.15 -41.36
N LEU A 200 35.18 -7.38 -40.35
CA LEU A 200 35.52 -7.31 -38.91
C LEU A 200 34.87 -8.40 -38.04
N GLY A 201 34.16 -9.37 -38.64
CA GLY A 201 33.60 -10.54 -37.93
C GLY A 201 32.54 -10.28 -36.85
N LEU A 202 32.13 -9.03 -36.63
CA LEU A 202 31.17 -8.64 -35.59
C LEU A 202 29.92 -8.06 -36.26
N PRO A 203 28.74 -8.66 -36.03
CA PRO A 203 27.50 -8.25 -36.69
C PRO A 203 27.09 -6.86 -36.19
N ILE A 204 26.70 -5.98 -37.13
CA ILE A 204 26.29 -4.60 -36.85
C ILE A 204 25.18 -4.56 -35.79
N GLY A 205 24.28 -5.55 -35.80
CA GLY A 205 23.19 -5.67 -34.82
C GLY A 205 23.67 -5.85 -33.37
N VAL A 206 24.78 -6.55 -33.12
CA VAL A 206 25.35 -6.66 -31.76
C VAL A 206 26.04 -5.36 -31.36
N LEU A 207 26.74 -4.73 -32.31
CA LEU A 207 27.48 -3.49 -32.11
C LEU A 207 26.56 -2.31 -31.74
N VAL A 208 25.36 -2.26 -32.31
CA VAL A 208 24.36 -1.22 -32.01
C VAL A 208 23.40 -1.66 -30.89
N GLY A 209 22.96 -2.92 -30.90
CA GLY A 209 21.94 -3.43 -29.98
C GLY A 209 22.38 -3.43 -28.52
N VAL A 210 23.63 -3.84 -28.23
CA VAL A 210 24.12 -3.90 -26.84
C VAL A 210 24.23 -2.49 -26.22
N PRO A 211 24.88 -1.49 -26.85
CA PRO A 211 24.87 -0.12 -26.32
C PRO A 211 23.45 0.44 -26.15
N THR A 212 22.55 0.24 -27.11
CA THR A 212 21.16 0.72 -27.00
C THR A 212 20.43 0.09 -25.81
N ALA A 213 20.60 -1.21 -25.57
CA ALA A 213 20.01 -1.88 -24.42
C ALA A 213 20.57 -1.36 -23.09
N VAL A 214 21.88 -1.13 -23.01
CA VAL A 214 22.53 -0.54 -21.81
C VAL A 214 22.03 0.88 -21.56
N PHE A 215 21.92 1.71 -22.59
CA PHE A 215 21.35 3.06 -22.47
C PHE A 215 19.88 3.03 -22.02
N GLY A 216 19.07 2.13 -22.59
CA GLY A 216 17.68 1.93 -22.17
C GLY A 216 17.58 1.54 -20.69
N LEU A 217 18.44 0.64 -20.22
CA LEU A 217 18.50 0.24 -18.82
C LEU A 217 18.89 1.41 -17.90
N CYS A 218 19.89 2.22 -18.29
CA CYS A 218 20.26 3.42 -17.54
C CYS A 218 19.09 4.41 -17.40
N PHE A 219 18.28 4.57 -18.46
CA PHE A 219 17.07 5.40 -18.41
C PHE A 219 16.01 4.84 -17.46
N VAL A 220 15.79 3.53 -17.43
CA VAL A 220 14.87 2.89 -16.48
C VAL A 220 15.32 3.12 -15.03
N VAL A 221 16.60 2.92 -14.75
CA VAL A 221 17.18 3.15 -13.41
C VAL A 221 17.05 4.61 -13.01
N ALA A 222 17.39 5.55 -13.89
CA ALA A 222 17.23 6.98 -13.63
C ALA A 222 15.76 7.36 -13.37
N GLY A 223 14.82 6.78 -14.11
CA GLY A 223 13.39 6.94 -13.89
C GLY A 223 12.93 6.45 -12.51
N GLN A 224 13.41 5.27 -12.09
CA GLN A 224 13.09 4.72 -10.76
C GLN A 224 13.67 5.56 -9.61
N ILE A 225 14.91 6.03 -9.76
CA ILE A 225 15.55 6.92 -8.77
C ILE A 225 14.78 8.23 -8.67
N ALA A 226 14.35 8.82 -9.79
CA ALA A 226 13.55 10.04 -9.80
C ALA A 226 12.25 9.86 -9.01
N VAL A 227 11.51 8.75 -9.22
CA VAL A 227 10.30 8.44 -8.45
C VAL A 227 10.58 8.36 -6.95
N ALA A 228 11.64 7.63 -6.56
CA ALA A 228 12.00 7.50 -5.15
C ALA A 228 12.36 8.85 -4.48
N ILE A 229 13.06 9.73 -5.22
CA ILE A 229 13.38 11.08 -4.73
C ILE A 229 12.11 11.90 -4.56
N PHE A 230 11.17 11.84 -5.50
CA PHE A 230 9.89 12.53 -5.38
C PHE A 230 9.08 12.04 -4.17
N ASP A 231 9.01 10.74 -3.95
CA ASP A 231 8.29 10.18 -2.80
C ASP A 231 8.94 10.63 -1.47
N SER A 232 10.27 10.63 -1.40
CA SER A 232 10.99 11.10 -0.20
C SER A 232 10.83 12.60 0.07
N THR A 233 10.82 13.43 -0.97
CA THR A 233 10.63 14.88 -0.83
C THR A 233 9.20 15.22 -0.47
N ASN A 234 8.22 14.47 -0.98
CA ASN A 234 6.83 14.63 -0.55
C ASN A 234 6.65 14.29 0.94
N ALA A 235 7.23 13.18 1.41
CA ALA A 235 7.19 12.82 2.82
C ALA A 235 7.86 13.87 3.72
N ALA A 236 8.96 14.47 3.26
CA ALA A 236 9.63 15.56 3.97
C ALA A 236 8.78 16.84 4.02
N LEU A 237 8.10 17.19 2.93
CA LEU A 237 7.19 18.33 2.87
C LEU A 237 5.96 18.15 3.77
N GLU A 238 5.37 16.95 3.80
CA GLU A 238 4.27 16.62 4.71
C GLU A 238 4.69 16.76 6.17
N THR A 239 5.90 16.30 6.51
CA THR A 239 6.46 16.45 7.87
C THR A 239 6.66 17.92 8.22
N ALA A 240 7.23 18.71 7.30
CA ALA A 240 7.43 20.15 7.50
C ALA A 240 6.10 20.93 7.59
N ALA A 241 5.07 20.50 6.86
CA ALA A 241 3.73 21.06 6.95
C ALA A 241 3.08 20.79 8.32
N MET A 242 3.27 19.59 8.87
CA MET A 242 2.83 19.24 10.23
C MET A 242 3.55 20.04 11.32
N GLU A 243 4.83 20.36 11.14
CA GLU A 243 5.59 21.20 12.07
C GLU A 243 5.16 22.68 12.06
N ARG A 244 4.71 23.18 10.90
CA ARG A 244 4.25 24.57 10.74
C ARG A 244 2.78 24.79 11.09
N ALA A 245 1.99 23.73 11.22
CA ALA A 245 0.62 23.84 11.70
C ALA A 245 0.65 24.41 13.13
N PRO A 246 0.15 25.64 13.35
CA PRO A 246 0.24 26.28 14.66
C PRO A 246 -0.46 25.37 15.66
N LYS A 247 0.28 24.98 16.70
CA LYS A 247 -0.27 24.28 17.87
C LYS A 247 -1.28 25.23 18.51
N GLY A 248 -2.52 25.16 18.06
CA GLY A 248 -3.65 25.80 18.71
C GLY A 248 -3.84 25.14 20.06
N TYR A 249 -3.17 25.71 21.07
CA TYR A 249 -3.43 25.51 22.49
C TYR A 249 -3.78 26.87 23.09
#